data_AF-A0A5B8ICV8-F1
#
_entry.id   AF-A0A5B8ICV8-F1
#
_cell.length_a   1.000
_cell.length_b   1.000
_cell.length_c   1.000
_cell.angle_alpha   90.00
_cell.angle_beta   90.00
_cell.angle_gamma   90.00
#
_symmetry.space_group_name_H-M   'P 1'
#
loop_
_entity.id
_entity.type
_entity.pdbx_description
1 polymer ?
#
loop_
_entity_poly.entity_id
_entity_poly.type
_entity_poly.pdbx_seq_one_letter_code
_entity_poly.pdbx_strand_id
1 'polypeptide(L)' 'MKKLVLAAAFSAVASSAFAGGYVEPMPEPVIEPVVVEEDTGSSTGGWIVPVLLLALVGVAVS' A
#
# COMPACT_ATOMS: atom_id res chain seq x y z
N MET A 1 9.27 3.90 29.03
CA MET A 1 8.55 2.63 28.77
C MET A 1 7.22 2.77 28.04
N LYS A 2 6.48 3.89 28.15
CA LYS A 2 5.20 4.10 27.43
C LYS A 2 5.34 4.37 25.91
N LYS A 3 6.49 4.94 25.50
CA LYS A 3 6.79 5.29 24.09
C LYS A 3 6.98 4.07 23.18
N LEU A 4 7.46 2.96 23.74
CA LEU A 4 7.67 1.70 23.01
C LEU A 4 6.35 1.00 22.68
N VAL A 5 5.38 1.07 23.60
CA VAL A 5 4.03 0.52 23.39
C VAL A 5 3.32 1.24 22.24
N LEU A 6 3.44 2.56 22.18
CA LEU A 6 2.85 3.36 21.08
C LEU A 6 3.54 3.07 19.74
N ALA A 7 4.87 2.95 19.73
CA ALA A 7 5.62 2.60 18.53
C ALA A 7 5.28 1.18 18.03
N ALA A 8 5.13 0.21 18.93
CA ALA A 8 4.75 -1.16 18.59
C ALA A 8 3.31 -1.22 18.03
N ALA A 9 2.37 -0.50 18.65
CA ALA A 9 0.99 -0.42 18.16
C ALA A 9 0.91 0.25 16.78
N PHE A 10 1.69 1.29 16.54
CA PHE A 10 1.75 1.97 15.23
C PHE A 10 2.40 1.07 14.16
N SER A 11 3.48 0.37 14.49
CA SER A 11 4.12 -0.59 13.57
C SER A 11 3.18 -1.73 13.18
N ALA A 12 2.42 -2.26 14.14
CA ALA A 12 1.46 -3.35 13.89
C ALA A 12 0.31 -2.93 12.95
N VAL A 13 -0.18 -1.68 13.05
CA VAL A 13 -1.25 -1.19 12.16
C VAL A 13 -0.72 -0.89 10.76
N ALA A 14 0.54 -0.44 10.65
CA ALA A 14 1.18 -0.10 9.38
C ALA A 14 1.47 -1.33 8.50
N SER A 15 1.54 -2.54 9.07
CA SER A 15 1.75 -3.79 8.30
C SER A 15 0.70 -4.04 7.21
N SER A 16 -0.50 -3.46 7.32
CA SER A 16 -1.56 -3.57 6.31
C SER A 16 -1.33 -2.70 5.06
N ALA A 17 -0.39 -1.76 5.11
CA ALA A 17 -0.05 -0.89 3.99
C ALA A 17 1.07 -1.45 3.08
N PHE A 18 1.56 -2.67 3.34
CA PHE A 18 2.52 -3.32 2.44
C PHE A 18 1.79 -3.82 1.19
N ALA A 19 2.08 -3.20 0.05
CA ALA A 19 1.72 -3.71 -1.27
C ALA A 19 2.37 -5.09 -1.45
N GLY A 20 1.56 -6.15 -1.42
CA GLY A 20 2.02 -7.53 -1.64
C GLY A 20 2.88 -7.61 -2.90
N GLY A 21 4.06 -8.20 -2.78
CA GLY A 21 5.05 -8.25 -3.86
C GLY A 21 4.48 -8.84 -5.14
N TYR A 22 5.00 -8.39 -6.28
CA TYR A 22 4.64 -8.85 -7.62
C TYR A 22 4.57 -10.38 -7.65
N VAL A 23 3.35 -10.91 -7.63
CA VAL A 23 3.10 -12.32 -7.88
C VAL A 23 3.17 -12.47 -9.38
N GLU A 24 4.18 -13.18 -9.88
CA GLU A 24 4.20 -13.57 -11.29
C GLU A 24 2.83 -14.17 -11.64
N PRO A 25 2.13 -13.63 -12.64
CA PRO A 25 0.85 -14.20 -13.05
C PRO A 25 1.12 -15.65 -13.43
N MET A 26 0.61 -16.58 -12.62
CA MET A 26 0.57 -17.99 -12.98
C MET A 26 -0.01 -18.06 -14.40
N PRO A 27 0.61 -18.76 -15.35
CA PRO A 27 0.09 -18.82 -16.72
C PRO A 27 -1.32 -19.41 -16.69
N GLU A 28 -2.34 -18.56 -16.84
CA GLU A 28 -3.73 -19.00 -16.86
C GLU A 28 -4.05 -19.59 -18.25
N PRO A 29 -4.68 -20.78 -18.31
CA PRO A 29 -5.11 -21.39 -19.56
C PRO A 29 -6.17 -20.52 -20.23
N VAL A 30 -6.02 -20.35 -21.55
CA VAL A 30 -6.85 -19.53 -22.44
C VAL A 30 -8.35 -19.76 -22.20
N ILE A 31 -8.98 -18.86 -21.46
CA ILE A 31 -10.42 -18.66 -21.42
C ILE A 31 -10.65 -17.24 -21.91
N GLU A 32 -11.42 -17.12 -22.99
CA GLU A 32 -11.68 -15.89 -23.73
C GLU A 32 -12.02 -14.74 -22.76
N PRO A 33 -11.26 -13.63 -22.75
CA PRO A 33 -11.41 -12.62 -21.73
C PRO A 33 -12.76 -11.92 -21.91
N VAL A 34 -13.69 -12.15 -20.98
CA VAL A 34 -14.74 -11.17 -20.69
C VAL A 34 -14.00 -9.85 -20.45
N VAL A 35 -14.37 -8.81 -21.18
CA VAL A 35 -13.81 -7.46 -21.04
C VAL A 35 -14.19 -6.94 -19.66
N VAL A 36 -13.45 -7.38 -18.65
CA VAL A 36 -13.38 -6.74 -17.35
C VAL A 36 -12.46 -5.56 -17.58
N GLU A 37 -12.99 -4.35 -17.42
CA GLU A 37 -12.14 -3.15 -17.38
C GLU A 37 -11.07 -3.41 -16.32
N GLU A 38 -9.82 -3.61 -16.77
CA GLU A 38 -8.69 -3.70 -15.87
C GLU A 38 -8.53 -2.31 -15.25
N ASP A 39 -9.17 -2.10 -14.09
CA ASP A 39 -8.90 -0.99 -13.21
C ASP A 39 -7.43 -1.13 -12.73
N THR A 40 -6.50 -0.74 -13.60
CA THR A 40 -5.05 -0.69 -13.37
C THR A 40 -4.66 0.36 -12.31
N GLY A 41 -5.61 0.84 -11.50
CA GLY A 41 -5.42 1.88 -10.49
C GLY A 41 -4.68 1.43 -9.24
N SER A 42 -4.55 0.13 -8.99
CA SER A 42 -3.98 -0.39 -7.73
C SER A 42 -2.47 -0.11 -7.56
N SER A 43 -1.71 -0.08 -8.66
CA SER A 43 -0.23 -0.09 -8.59
C SER A 43 0.45 1.27 -8.82
N THR A 44 -0.21 2.26 -9.43
CA THR A 44 0.44 3.54 -9.80
C THR A 44 0.21 4.65 -8.76
N GLY A 45 -0.89 4.58 -7.99
CA GLY A 45 -1.30 5.65 -7.05
C GLY A 45 -1.06 5.37 -5.56
N GLY A 46 -0.80 4.12 -5.16
CA GLY A 46 -0.73 3.72 -3.75
C GLY A 46 0.36 4.42 -2.93
N TRP A 47 1.42 4.93 -3.57
CA TRP A 47 2.52 5.66 -2.91
C TRP A 47 2.22 7.14 -2.69
N ILE A 48 1.26 7.72 -3.41
CA ILE A 48 0.96 9.16 -3.36
C ILE A 48 0.42 9.53 -1.98
N VAL A 49 -0.52 8.73 -1.45
CA VAL A 49 -1.11 8.93 -0.13
C VAL A 49 -0.06 8.93 1.00
N PRO A 50 0.85 7.93 1.13
CA PRO A 50 1.85 7.94 2.20
C PRO A 50 2.86 9.09 2.07
N VAL A 51 3.28 9.48 0.86
CA VAL A 51 4.22 10.60 0.68
C VAL A 51 3.59 11.94 1.10
N LEU A 52 2.32 12.18 0.72
CA LEU A 52 1.61 13.39 1.15
C LEU A 52 1.44 13.45 2.68
N LEU A 53 1.14 12.30 3.30
CA LEU A 53 0.99 12.21 4.76
C LEU A 53 2.32 12.52 5.47
N LEU A 54 3.45 11.99 4.98
CA LEU A 54 4.78 12.32 5.51
C LEU A 54 5.12 13.80 5.35
N ALA A 55 4.80 14.42 4.22
CA ALA A 55 5.02 15.84 3.99
C ALA A 55 4.23 16.71 4.99
N LEU A 56 2.95 16.39 5.22
CA LEU A 56 2.11 17.08 6.21
C LEU A 56 2.67 16.96 7.63
N VAL A 57 3.13 15.76 8.01
CA VAL A 57 3.76 15.55 9.32
C VAL A 57 5.06 16.34 9.45
N GLY A 58 5.87 16.40 8.38
CA GLY A 58 7.09 17.20 8.35
C GLY A 58 6.81 18.69 8.56
N VAL A 59 5.79 19.23 7.88
CA VAL A 59 5.35 20.63 8.06
C VAL A 59 4.79 20.88 9.47
N ALA A 60 4.08 19.92 10.06
CA ALA A 60 3.51 20.07 11.39
C ALA A 60 4.54 20.06 12.53
N VAL A 61 5.75 19.54 12.28
CA VAL A 61 6.82 19.40 13.28
C VAL A 61 7.98 20.41 13.05
N SER A 62 8.03 21.07 11.88
CA SER A 62 9.03 22.11 11.55
C SER A 62 8.79 23.44 12.25
#